data_AF-A0A520GU30-F1
#
_entry.id   AF-A0A520GU30-F1
#
_cell.length_a   1.000
_cell.length_b   1.000
_cell.length_c   1.000
_cell.angle_alpha   90.00
_cell.angle_beta   90.00
_cell.angle_gamma   90.00
#
_symmetry.space_group_name_H-M   'P 1'
#
loop_
_entity.id
_entity.type
_entity.pdbx_description
1 polymer ?
#
loop_
_entity_poly.entity_id
_entity_poly.type
_entity_poly.pdbx_seq_one_letter_code
_entity_poly.pdbx_strand_id
1 'polypeptide(L)'
;FDREQVAYLLPDGGEMTSADLENPHTHCLALFIDGLRVSEQTEDGQDIGDEQLIWILNAYWEPIDFMLPKIGRKSSQWEVVVNTDTGEVHPNGSPVKGGHEISVPGRSSLLLRLK
;
A
#
# COMPACT_ATOMS: atom_id res chain seq x y z
N PHE A 1 2.11 -13.08 1.29
CA PHE A 1 2.08 -12.14 2.42
C PHE A 1 1.68 -12.77 3.77
N ASP A 2 1.42 -14.08 3.91
CA ASP A 2 0.56 -14.63 5.00
C ASP A 2 1.17 -14.71 6.43
N ARG A 3 2.26 -14.00 6.76
CA ARG A 3 2.90 -14.12 8.10
C ARG A 3 3.43 -12.84 8.74
N GLU A 4 3.60 -11.75 8.00
CA GLU A 4 4.23 -10.53 8.54
C GLU A 4 3.21 -9.39 8.67
N GLN A 5 3.38 -8.54 9.69
CA GLN A 5 2.55 -7.35 9.89
C GLN A 5 2.82 -6.29 8.80
N VAL A 6 4.02 -6.30 8.22
CA VAL A 6 4.43 -5.42 7.13
C VAL A 6 5.11 -6.25 6.06
N ALA A 7 4.72 -6.06 4.80
CA ALA A 7 5.41 -6.60 3.63
C ALA A 7 5.80 -5.47 2.69
N TYR A 8 6.98 -5.57 2.09
CA TYR A 8 7.44 -4.62 1.06
C TYR A 8 7.09 -5.18 -0.32
N LEU A 9 6.55 -4.32 -1.19
CA LEU A 9 6.08 -4.71 -2.52
C LEU A 9 6.77 -3.91 -3.62
N LEU A 10 7.07 -4.59 -4.72
CA LEU A 10 7.50 -4.00 -5.98
C LEU A 10 6.30 -3.43 -6.76
N PRO A 11 6.52 -2.56 -7.77
CA PRO A 11 5.45 -2.04 -8.61
C PRO A 11 4.61 -3.09 -9.34
N ASP A 12 5.14 -4.28 -9.59
CA ASP A 12 4.38 -5.40 -10.18
C ASP A 12 3.48 -6.13 -9.17
N GLY A 13 3.47 -5.69 -7.91
CA GLY A 13 2.69 -6.27 -6.81
C GLY A 13 3.35 -7.50 -6.17
N GLY A 14 4.54 -7.89 -6.62
CA GLY A 14 5.37 -8.92 -6.02
C GLY A 14 5.99 -8.47 -4.70
N GLU A 15 6.28 -9.42 -3.82
CA GLU A 15 6.99 -9.15 -2.56
C GLU A 15 8.47 -8.87 -2.84
N MET A 16 9.00 -7.79 -2.28
CA MET A 16 10.41 -7.41 -2.44
C MET A 16 11.31 -8.44 -1.77
N THR A 17 12.42 -8.75 -2.44
CA THR A 17 13.50 -9.54 -1.85
C THR A 17 14.52 -8.63 -1.16
N SER A 18 15.44 -9.21 -0.38
CA SER A 18 16.56 -8.46 0.21
C SER A 18 17.44 -7.79 -0.85
N ALA A 19 17.60 -8.41 -2.02
CA ALA A 19 18.37 -7.83 -3.12
C ALA A 19 17.68 -6.59 -3.72
N ASP A 20 16.34 -6.58 -3.79
CA ASP A 20 15.59 -5.42 -4.27
C ASP A 20 15.68 -4.23 -3.31
N LEU A 21 15.75 -4.50 -2.00
CA LEU A 21 15.95 -3.48 -0.96
C LEU A 21 17.34 -2.85 -1.03
N GLU A 22 18.37 -3.62 -1.37
CA GLU A 22 19.75 -3.14 -1.52
C GLU A 22 20.01 -2.49 -2.89
N ASN A 23 19.07 -2.60 -3.83
CA ASN A 23 19.23 -2.05 -5.17
C ASN A 23 19.03 -0.52 -5.18
N PRO A 24 20.05 0.28 -5.53
CA PRO A 24 19.95 1.75 -5.57
C PRO A 24 19.00 2.28 -6.65
N HIS A 25 18.58 1.45 -7.60
CA HIS A 25 17.62 1.80 -8.65
C HIS A 25 16.17 1.54 -8.26
N THR A 26 15.90 0.98 -7.08
CA THR A 26 14.55 0.83 -6.55
C THR A 26 14.02 2.21 -6.13
N HIS A 27 13.35 2.88 -7.07
CA HIS A 27 12.79 4.22 -6.85
C HIS A 27 11.29 4.22 -6.55
N CYS A 28 10.62 3.08 -6.63
CA CYS A 28 9.23 2.92 -6.26
C CYS A 28 9.01 1.60 -5.54
N LEU A 29 8.33 1.66 -4.41
CA LEU A 29 7.96 0.50 -3.59
C LEU A 29 6.66 0.80 -2.86
N ALA A 30 6.04 -0.24 -2.28
CA ALA A 30 4.98 -0.05 -1.32
C ALA A 30 5.20 -0.83 -0.03
N LEU A 31 4.64 -0.33 1.07
CA LEU A 31 4.47 -1.06 2.31
C LEU A 31 3.02 -1.54 2.37
N PHE A 32 2.80 -2.85 2.35
CA PHE A 32 1.52 -3.44 2.75
C PHE A 32 1.54 -3.64 4.26
N ILE A 33 0.60 -3.03 4.97
CA ILE A 33 0.50 -3.04 6.43
C ILE A 33 -0.78 -3.79 6.78
N ASP A 34 -0.64 -4.92 7.45
CA ASP A 34 -1.75 -5.78 7.85
C ASP A 34 -2.10 -5.54 9.33
N GLY A 35 -2.91 -4.51 9.58
CA GLY A 35 -3.37 -4.16 10.93
C GLY A 35 -4.14 -5.27 11.62
N LEU A 36 -4.76 -6.19 10.87
CA LEU A 36 -5.45 -7.36 11.43
C LEU A 36 -4.51 -8.37 12.12
N ARG A 37 -3.20 -8.23 11.90
CA ARG A 37 -2.15 -9.03 12.55
C ARG A 37 -1.52 -8.32 13.75
N VAL A 38 -1.95 -7.11 14.09
CA VAL A 38 -1.55 -6.40 15.31
C VAL A 38 -2.35 -7.00 16.46
N SER A 39 -1.65 -7.56 17.46
CA SER A 39 -2.28 -8.15 18.65
C SER A 39 -2.16 -7.26 19.89
N GLU A 40 -1.47 -6.14 19.74
CA GLU A 40 -1.26 -5.14 20.76
C GLU A 40 -2.56 -4.40 21.07
N GLN A 41 -2.74 -4.10 22.36
CA GLN A 41 -3.92 -3.41 22.88
C GLN A 41 -3.54 -2.07 23.51
N THR A 42 -4.48 -1.14 23.51
CA THR A 42 -4.38 0.11 24.28
C THR A 42 -4.40 -0.17 25.78
N GLU A 43 -4.09 0.84 26.61
CA GLU A 43 -4.14 0.71 28.08
C GLU A 43 -5.52 0.29 28.60
N ASP A 44 -6.59 0.63 27.86
CA ASP A 44 -7.97 0.26 28.15
C ASP A 44 -8.39 -1.12 27.58
N GLY A 45 -7.46 -1.86 26.97
CA GLY A 45 -7.68 -3.22 26.45
C GLY A 45 -8.38 -3.28 25.09
N GLN A 46 -8.35 -2.20 24.29
CA GLN A 46 -8.89 -2.20 22.92
C GLN A 46 -7.79 -2.58 21.92
N ASP A 47 -8.12 -3.40 20.92
CA ASP A 47 -7.17 -3.76 19.86
C ASP A 47 -6.75 -2.52 19.05
N ILE A 48 -5.46 -2.41 18.73
CA ILE A 48 -4.89 -1.22 18.05
C ILE A 48 -5.06 -1.29 16.52
N GLY A 49 -5.05 -2.48 15.93
CA GLY A 49 -5.08 -2.66 14.48
C GLY A 49 -6.38 -3.27 13.96
N ASP A 50 -7.01 -2.60 13.02
CA ASP A 50 -8.24 -3.05 12.37
C ASP A 50 -8.26 -2.82 10.84
N GLU A 51 -7.29 -2.07 10.32
CA GLU A 51 -7.22 -1.72 8.90
C GLU A 51 -6.04 -2.39 8.19
N GLN A 52 -6.25 -2.73 6.91
CA GLN A 52 -5.18 -3.13 6.01
C GLN A 52 -4.87 -2.00 5.05
N LEU A 53 -3.62 -1.56 5.01
CA LEU A 53 -3.18 -0.38 4.27
C LEU A 53 -2.13 -0.78 3.23
N ILE A 54 -2.03 0.00 2.16
CA ILE A 54 -0.88 -0.01 1.26
C ILE A 54 -0.38 1.42 1.08
N TRP A 55 0.89 1.65 1.41
CA TRP A 55 1.54 2.95 1.27
C TRP A 55 2.56 2.88 0.14
N ILE A 56 2.24 3.49 -0.99
CA ILE A 56 3.09 3.50 -2.19
C ILE A 56 3.94 4.78 -2.18
N LEU A 57 5.24 4.62 -2.40
CA LEU A 57 6.24 5.68 -2.38
C LEU A 57 6.93 5.72 -3.75
N ASN A 58 6.58 6.69 -4.59
CA ASN A 58 7.25 6.91 -5.88
C ASN A 58 8.27 8.03 -5.75
N ALA A 59 9.52 7.65 -5.46
CA ALA A 59 10.65 8.54 -5.47
C ALA A 59 11.25 8.71 -6.88
N TYR A 60 10.68 8.15 -7.96
CA TYR A 60 11.08 8.38 -9.36
C TYR A 60 10.46 9.66 -9.92
N TRP A 61 10.95 10.17 -11.05
CA TRP A 61 10.53 11.47 -11.60
C TRP A 61 9.35 11.35 -12.57
N GLU A 62 9.07 10.16 -13.08
CA GLU A 62 7.90 9.87 -13.92
C GLU A 62 6.84 9.11 -13.12
N PRO A 63 5.57 9.13 -13.59
CA PRO A 63 4.55 8.23 -13.08
C PRO A 63 4.96 6.76 -13.21
N ILE A 64 4.61 5.96 -12.22
CA ILE A 64 4.80 4.51 -12.22
C ILE A 64 3.44 3.85 -11.96
N ASP A 65 3.08 2.90 -12.80
CA ASP A 65 1.91 2.07 -12.60
C ASP A 65 2.22 0.98 -11.56
N PHE A 66 1.39 0.92 -10.52
CA PHE A 66 1.57 0.02 -9.39
C PHE A 66 0.41 -0.98 -9.33
N MET A 67 0.71 -2.27 -9.42
CA MET A 67 -0.26 -3.36 -9.33
C MET A 67 -0.71 -3.55 -7.88
N LEU A 68 -1.98 -3.29 -7.60
CA LEU A 68 -2.53 -3.46 -6.26
C LEU A 68 -2.72 -4.95 -5.94
N PRO A 69 -2.36 -5.43 -4.75
CA PRO A 69 -2.49 -6.84 -4.41
C PRO A 69 -3.97 -7.27 -4.30
N LYS A 70 -4.22 -8.53 -4.64
CA LYS A 70 -5.50 -9.20 -4.36
C LYS A 70 -5.46 -9.75 -2.95
N ILE A 71 -6.32 -9.23 -2.07
CA ILE A 71 -6.41 -9.69 -0.68
C ILE A 71 -7.68 -10.52 -0.50
N GLY A 72 -7.52 -11.73 0.02
CA GLY A 72 -8.63 -12.66 0.26
C GLY A 72 -9.24 -13.28 -1.01
N ARG A 73 -10.42 -13.91 -0.86
CA ARG A 73 -11.14 -14.63 -1.94
C ARG A 73 -12.11 -13.75 -2.74
N LYS A 74 -12.47 -12.57 -2.21
CA LYS A 74 -13.35 -11.60 -2.86
C LYS A 74 -12.51 -10.59 -3.65
N SER A 75 -13.15 -9.84 -4.56
CA SER A 75 -12.49 -8.70 -5.21
C SER A 75 -12.17 -7.64 -4.17
N SER A 76 -10.94 -7.60 -3.68
CA SER A 76 -10.46 -6.51 -2.80
C SER A 76 -10.68 -5.16 -3.47
N GLN A 77 -11.00 -4.14 -2.67
CA GLN A 77 -11.20 -2.77 -3.12
C GLN A 77 -10.34 -1.84 -2.30
N TRP A 78 -9.53 -1.05 -2.97
CA TRP A 78 -8.57 -0.12 -2.39
C TRP A 78 -9.07 1.31 -2.57
N GLU A 79 -9.30 2.00 -1.46
CA GLU A 79 -9.70 3.40 -1.42
C GLU A 79 -8.46 4.27 -1.16
N VAL A 80 -8.26 5.33 -1.95
CA VAL A 80 -7.19 6.29 -1.70
C VAL A 80 -7.56 7.14 -0.48
N VAL A 81 -6.68 7.15 0.53
CA VAL A 81 -6.81 7.91 1.78
C VAL A 81 -5.98 9.18 1.73
N VAL A 82 -4.78 9.12 1.15
CA VAL A 82 -3.92 10.31 0.96
C VAL A 82 -3.35 10.28 -0.45
N ASN A 83 -3.37 11.42 -1.13
CA ASN A 83 -2.66 11.63 -2.38
C ASN A 83 -1.77 12.87 -2.25
N THR A 84 -0.44 12.69 -2.23
CA THR A 84 0.48 13.83 -2.07
C THR A 84 0.69 14.62 -3.37
N ASP A 85 0.33 14.08 -4.53
CA ASP A 85 0.38 14.80 -5.81
C ASP A 85 -0.68 15.89 -5.87
N THR A 86 -1.91 15.58 -5.45
CA THR A 86 -3.02 16.54 -5.37
C THR A 86 -3.06 17.31 -4.06
N GLY A 87 -2.39 16.79 -3.01
CA GLY A 87 -2.45 17.34 -1.65
C GLY A 87 -3.73 16.99 -0.89
N GLU A 88 -4.53 16.06 -1.41
CA GLU A 88 -5.83 15.69 -0.85
C GLU A 88 -5.73 14.57 0.19
N VAL A 89 -6.54 14.70 1.24
CA VAL A 89 -6.82 13.66 2.24
C VAL A 89 -8.28 13.26 2.06
N HIS A 90 -8.52 11.96 1.86
CA HIS A 90 -9.78 11.37 1.39
C HIS A 90 -10.28 11.98 0.07
N PRO A 91 -9.49 11.86 -1.03
CA PRO A 91 -9.94 12.31 -2.34
C PRO A 91 -11.22 11.59 -2.76
N ASN A 92 -12.14 12.32 -3.41
CA ASN A 92 -13.34 11.72 -3.97
C ASN A 92 -12.97 10.84 -5.16
N GLY A 93 -13.13 9.53 -5.02
CA GLY A 93 -12.78 8.57 -6.07
C GLY A 93 -13.49 7.23 -5.90
N SER A 94 -13.60 6.47 -7.00
CA SER A 94 -14.05 5.08 -6.92
C SER A 94 -12.90 4.20 -6.42
N PRO A 95 -13.14 3.22 -5.53
CA PRO A 95 -12.11 2.28 -5.13
C PRO A 95 -11.53 1.50 -6.31
N VAL A 96 -10.23 1.26 -6.27
CA VAL A 96 -9.52 0.46 -7.28
C VAL A 96 -9.57 -1.01 -6.88
N LYS A 97 -9.88 -1.89 -7.83
CA LYS A 97 -9.92 -3.34 -7.54
C LYS A 97 -8.50 -3.89 -7.36
N GLY A 98 -8.32 -4.82 -6.43
CA GLY A 98 -7.10 -5.62 -6.37
C GLY A 98 -6.84 -6.36 -7.69
N GLY A 99 -5.56 -6.48 -8.04
CA GLY A 99 -5.08 -6.99 -9.33
C GLY A 99 -5.32 -6.05 -10.50
N HIS A 100 -5.52 -4.76 -10.23
CA HIS A 100 -5.47 -3.70 -11.23
C HIS A 100 -4.40 -2.70 -10.84
N GLU A 101 -3.91 -1.97 -11.82
CA GLU A 101 -2.90 -0.94 -11.63
C GLU A 101 -3.53 0.38 -11.16
N ILE A 102 -2.79 1.09 -10.33
CA ILE A 102 -3.00 2.51 -10.05
C ILE A 102 -1.76 3.27 -10.49
N SER A 103 -1.95 4.38 -11.20
CA SER A 103 -0.82 5.24 -11.59
C SER A 103 -0.41 6.12 -10.43
N VAL A 104 0.86 6.05 -10.04
CA VAL A 104 1.44 6.85 -8.96
C VAL A 104 2.32 7.94 -9.57
N PRO A 105 1.92 9.23 -9.50
CA PRO A 105 2.67 10.33 -10.09
C PRO A 105 4.12 10.40 -9.64
N GLY A 106 4.98 11.01 -10.46
CA GLY A 106 6.39 11.20 -10.12
C GLY A 106 6.55 12.02 -8.84
N ARG A 107 7.54 11.66 -8.02
CA ARG A 107 7.85 12.33 -6.74
C ARG A 107 6.65 12.46 -5.82
N SER A 108 5.77 11.44 -5.81
CA SER A 108 4.55 11.44 -5.02
C SER A 108 4.38 10.15 -4.23
N SER A 109 3.38 10.16 -3.36
CA SER A 109 3.00 9.02 -2.55
C SER A 109 1.48 8.92 -2.46
N LEU A 110 1.00 7.69 -2.48
CA LEU A 110 -0.41 7.36 -2.25
C LEU A 110 -0.51 6.44 -1.03
N LEU A 111 -1.41 6.76 -0.10
CA LEU A 111 -1.84 5.83 0.93
C LEU A 111 -3.23 5.32 0.55
N LEU A 112 -3.40 4.00 0.52
CA LEU A 112 -4.69 3.38 0.27
C LEU A 112 -5.07 2.45 1.43
N ARG A 113 -6.38 2.33 1.65
CA ARG A 113 -6.98 1.44 2.64
C ARG A 113 -7.82 0.38 1.94
N LEU A 114 -7.74 -0.85 2.41
CA LEU A 114 -8.61 -1.92 1.98
C LEU A 114 -10.00 -1.75 2.60
N LYS A 115 -11.03 -1.80 1.75
CA LYS A 115 -12.44 -1.70 2.13
C LYS A 115 -13.10 -3.05 2.42
#